data_AF-A0A2M7KDH3-F1
#
_entry.id   AF-A0A2M7KDH3-F1
#
_cell.length_a   1.000
_cell.length_b   1.000
_cell.length_c   1.000
_cell.angle_alpha   90.00
_cell.angle_beta   90.00
_cell.angle_gamma   90.00
#
_symmetry.space_group_name_H-M   'P 1'
#
loop_
_entity.id
_entity.type
_entity.pdbx_description
1 polymer ?
#
loop_
_entity_poly.entity_id
_entity_poly.type
_entity_poly.pdbx_seq_one_letter_code
_entity_poly.pdbx_strand_id
1 'polypeptide(L)' 'MKALKIIREIKKRKIPIVRIDKSLNKYDNIVLFPDKLEKANEMLRTVGLPKQWTKQHHR' A
#
# COMPACT_ATOMS: atom_id res chain seq x y z
N MET A 1 16.63 -11.94 28.43
CA MET A 1 17.56 -11.21 27.51
C MET A 1 17.20 -11.26 26.02
N LYS A 2 16.24 -12.10 25.56
CA LYS A 2 15.89 -12.25 24.12
C LYS A 2 15.24 -11.00 23.49
N ALA A 3 14.32 -10.33 24.19
CA ALA A 3 13.57 -9.19 23.66
C ALA A 3 14.44 -7.97 23.33
N LEU A 4 15.43 -7.65 24.19
CA LEU A 4 16.39 -6.56 23.98
C LEU A 4 17.25 -6.75 22.71
N LYS A 5 17.63 -7.99 22.39
CA LYS A 5 18.39 -8.32 21.19
C LYS A 5 17.54 -8.10 19.92
N ILE A 6 16.27 -8.51 19.97
CA ILE A 6 15.32 -8.30 18.86
C ILE A 6 15.10 -6.80 18.62
N ILE A 7 14.86 -5.99 19.66
CA ILE A 7 14.65 -4.54 19.52
C ILE A 7 15.87 -3.84 18.88
N ARG A 8 17.09 -4.25 19.25
CA ARG A 8 18.32 -3.68 18.66
C ARG A 8 18.46 -4.05 17.18
N GLU A 9 18.16 -5.30 16.82
CA GLU A 9 18.19 -5.77 15.43
C GLU A 9 17.15 -5.05 14.56
N ILE A 10 15.96 -4.82 15.11
CA ILE A 10 14.88 -4.04 14.49
C ILE A 10 15.35 -2.61 14.19
N LYS A 11 15.94 -1.92 15.17
CA LYS A 11 16.45 -0.54 14.98
C LYS A 11 17.56 -0.46 13.93
N LYS A 12 18.40 -1.50 13.80
CA LYS A 12 19.53 -1.54 12.85
C LYS A 12 19.08 -1.67 11.39
N ARG A 13 17.98 -2.38 11.12
CA ARG A 13 17.54 -2.70 9.76
C ARG A 13 17.10 -1.48 8.93
N LYS A 14 16.80 -0.32 9.54
CA LYS A 14 16.30 0.91 8.87
C LYS A 14 15.12 0.67 7.89
N ILE A 15 14.47 -0.48 8.00
CA ILE A 15 13.32 -0.89 7.21
C ILE A 15 12.11 -0.80 8.15
N PRO A 16 11.01 -0.16 7.74
CA PRO A 16 9.80 -0.14 8.55
C PRO A 16 9.33 -1.58 8.80
N ILE A 17 9.21 -1.96 10.07
CA ILE A 17 8.61 -3.24 10.44
C ILE A 17 7.11 -3.04 10.44
N VAL A 18 6.52 -3.34 9.30
CA VAL A 18 5.08 -3.26 9.12
C VAL A 18 4.46 -4.53 9.67
N ARG A 19 3.51 -4.40 10.58
CA ARG A 19 2.64 -5.51 11.01
C ARG A 19 1.30 -5.32 10.33
N ILE A 20 0.93 -6.27 9.48
CA ILE A 20 -0.41 -6.28 8.86
C ILE A 20 -1.40 -6.77 9.91
N ASP A 21 -2.39 -5.96 10.23
CA ASP A 21 -3.49 -6.36 11.11
C ASP A 21 -4.50 -7.19 10.31
N LYS A 22 -4.50 -8.50 10.56
CA LYS A 22 -5.42 -9.44 9.93
C LYS A 22 -6.89 -9.20 10.28
N SER A 23 -7.19 -8.45 11.35
CA SER A 23 -8.56 -8.10 11.72
C SER A 23 -9.26 -7.24 10.65
N LEU A 24 -8.48 -6.57 9.81
CA LEU A 24 -8.96 -5.72 8.72
C LEU A 24 -9.33 -6.48 7.46
N ASN A 25 -8.96 -7.77 7.33
CA ASN A 25 -9.29 -8.61 6.16
C ASN A 25 -10.81 -8.75 5.94
N LYS A 26 -11.63 -8.46 6.96
CA LYS A 26 -13.09 -8.41 6.82
C LYS A 26 -13.57 -7.38 5.80
N TYR A 27 -12.72 -6.43 5.43
CA TYR A 27 -13.01 -5.42 4.41
C TYR A 27 -12.46 -5.79 3.02
N ASP A 28 -11.81 -6.95 2.89
CA ASP A 28 -11.32 -7.42 1.60
C ASP A 28 -12.49 -7.57 0.63
N ASN A 29 -12.31 -7.09 -0.60
CA ASN A 29 -13.33 -7.07 -1.65
C ASN A 29 -14.60 -6.25 -1.33
N ILE A 30 -14.62 -5.47 -0.24
CA ILE A 30 -15.72 -4.55 0.09
C ILE A 30 -15.37 -3.13 -0.36
N VAL A 31 -16.22 -2.54 -1.19
CA VAL A 31 -16.13 -1.11 -1.52
C VAL A 31 -16.73 -0.29 -0.39
N LEU A 32 -15.88 0.24 0.49
CA LEU A 32 -16.31 1.02 1.65
C LEU A 32 -16.79 2.44 1.29
N PHE A 33 -16.34 2.98 0.16
CA PHE A 33 -16.61 4.37 -0.24
C PHE A 33 -16.87 4.45 -1.75
N PRO A 34 -18.08 4.10 -2.21
CA PRO A 34 -18.41 4.04 -3.64
C PRO A 34 -18.18 5.37 -4.36
N ASP A 35 -18.67 6.48 -3.81
CA ASP A 35 -18.54 7.81 -4.44
C ASP A 35 -17.08 8.25 -4.60
N LYS A 36 -16.23 7.91 -3.61
CA LYS A 36 -14.79 8.21 -3.68
C LYS A 36 -14.09 7.32 -4.70
N LEU A 37 -14.51 6.06 -4.82
CA LEU A 37 -13.99 5.13 -5.81
C LEU A 37 -14.32 5.62 -7.22
N GLU A 38 -15.56 6.04 -7.46
CA GLU A 38 -15.99 6.61 -8.74
C GLU A 38 -15.17 7.85 -9.09
N LYS A 39 -15.08 8.82 -8.19
CA LYS A 39 -14.30 10.04 -8.40
C LYS A 39 -12.82 9.76 -8.68
N ALA A 40 -12.22 8.79 -7.98
CA ALA A 40 -10.84 8.38 -8.24
C ALA A 40 -10.69 7.79 -9.65
N ASN A 41 -11.63 6.95 -10.09
CA ASN A 41 -11.63 6.39 -11.43
C ASN A 41 -11.77 7.47 -12.52
N GLU A 42 -12.64 8.46 -12.32
CA GLU A 42 -12.77 9.62 -13.23
C GLU A 42 -11.48 10.42 -13.32
N MET A 43 -10.84 10.70 -12.18
CA MET A 43 -9.57 11.41 -12.12
C MET A 43 -8.48 10.63 -12.88
N LEU A 44 -8.37 9.32 -12.66
CA LEU A 44 -7.39 8.48 -13.34
C LEU A 44 -7.64 8.37 -14.85
N ARG A 45 -8.90 8.40 -15.31
CA ARG A 45 -9.23 8.45 -16.75
C ARG A 45 -8.80 9.77 -17.38
N THR A 46 -8.85 10.86 -16.63
CA THR A 46 -8.55 12.22 -17.12
C THR A 46 -7.05 12.52 -17.09
N VAL A 47 -6.40 12.25 -15.95
CA VAL A 47 -4.99 12.60 -15.71
C VAL A 47 -4.05 11.47 -16.12
N GLY A 48 -4.55 10.24 -16.19
CA GLY A 48 -3.77 9.05 -16.47
C GLY A 48 -3.02 8.51 -15.24
N LEU A 49 -2.35 7.37 -15.44
CA LEU A 49 -1.47 6.79 -14.41
C LEU A 49 -0.11 7.49 -14.40
N PRO A 50 0.57 7.55 -13.23
CA PRO A 50 1.94 8.04 -13.16
C PRO A 50 2.86 7.31 -14.15
N LYS A 51 3.79 8.04 -14.78
CA LYS A 51 4.70 7.49 -15.82
C LYS A 51 5.48 6.27 -15.36
N GLN A 52 5.85 6.23 -14.09
CA GLN A 52 6.52 5.09 -13.44
C GLN A 52 5.73 3.78 -13.47
N TRP A 53 4.40 3.84 -13.67
CA TRP A 53 3.50 2.69 -13.65
C TRP A 53 2.95 2.35 -15.04
N THR A 54 2.98 3.31 -15.97
CA THR A 54 2.80 3.02 -17.40
C THR A 54 4.12 2.47 -17.94
N LYS A 55 4.33 1.15 -17.92
CA LYS A 55 5.44 0.53 -18.66
C LYS A 55 5.24 0.85 -20.14
N GLN A 56 5.82 1.94 -20.63
CA GLN A 56 5.95 2.17 -22.06
C GLN A 56 6.98 1.15 -22.56
N HIS A 57 6.49 0.00 -23.02
CA HIS A 57 7.23 -0.79 -23.98
C HIS A 57 7.31 0.06 -25.26
N HIS A 58 8.35 0.89 -25.37
CA HIS A 58 8.76 1.44 -26.64
C HIS A 58 9.21 0.24 -27.50
N ARG A 59 8.28 -0.27 -28.32
CA ARG A 59 8.61 -1.02 -29.53
C ARG A 59 8.65 -0.04 -30.68
#